data_AF-A0A937A770-F1
#
_entry.id   AF-A0A937A770-F1
#
_cell.length_a   1.000
_cell.length_b   1.000
_cell.length_c   1.000
_cell.angle_alpha   90.00
_cell.angle_beta   90.00
_cell.angle_gamma   90.00
#
_symmetry.space_group_name_H-M   'P 1'
#
loop_
_entity.id
_entity.type
_entity.pdbx_description
1 polymer ?
#
loop_
_entity_poly.entity_id
_entity_poly.type
_entity_poly.pdbx_seq_one_letter_code
_entity_poly.pdbx_strand_id
1 'polypeptide(L)'
;MKKTIIAMLSLALCMSCGSDKQKEKEPGLFDIIDGVSDLNKLAKEVEEIEEEGEKLLKATPISNEELKAILPESLVGFTRKKFSVGNQFMADVAMAEAEYENEDGDMISLSIIDGAGETGSAMISLSRLGFSRDFEEQTDTGYKKSITLNGYKAVEEKEKDTYNDSEDSKIDLMIANRFIVSLEGNNVPLQKIKKSVNELDLKALEQKAD
;
A
#
# COMPACT_ATOMS: atom_id res chain seq x y z
N MET A 1 -62.85 -19.33 -7.36
CA MET A 1 -62.86 -19.98 -8.70
C MET A 1 -62.23 -19.04 -9.71
N LYS A 2 -61.52 -19.63 -10.68
CA LYS A 2 -60.96 -19.06 -11.93
C LYS A 2 -59.61 -18.35 -11.87
N LYS A 3 -58.61 -19.19 -12.19
CA LYS A 3 -57.33 -18.89 -12.83
C LYS A 3 -57.58 -18.15 -14.16
N THR A 4 -56.72 -17.20 -14.50
CA THR A 4 -56.48 -16.81 -15.90
C THR A 4 -54.98 -16.63 -16.12
N ILE A 5 -54.44 -17.55 -16.90
CA ILE A 5 -53.14 -17.51 -17.58
C ILE A 5 -53.39 -16.80 -18.92
N ILE A 6 -52.60 -15.78 -19.25
CA ILE A 6 -52.40 -15.25 -20.62
C ILE A 6 -50.92 -14.81 -20.66
N ALA A 7 -50.01 -15.68 -21.08
CA ALA A 7 -49.54 -15.89 -22.47
C ALA A 7 -48.53 -14.81 -22.93
N MET A 8 -47.31 -15.31 -23.14
CA MET A 8 -46.10 -14.73 -23.72
C MET A 8 -46.37 -13.94 -25.02
N LEU A 9 -45.75 -12.77 -25.17
CA LEU A 9 -45.39 -12.22 -26.48
C LEU A 9 -44.07 -11.45 -26.37
N SER A 10 -43.01 -12.11 -26.83
CA SER A 10 -41.72 -11.52 -27.13
C SER A 10 -41.87 -10.47 -28.24
N LEU A 11 -41.42 -9.25 -27.98
CA LEU A 11 -41.07 -8.30 -29.03
C LEU A 11 -39.80 -7.54 -28.65
N ALA A 12 -38.68 -8.03 -29.19
CA ALA A 12 -37.45 -7.26 -29.29
C ALA A 12 -37.68 -6.12 -30.29
N LEU A 13 -37.48 -4.89 -29.85
CA LEU A 13 -37.29 -3.72 -30.71
C LEU A 13 -36.16 -2.87 -30.12
N CYS A 14 -34.96 -3.12 -30.61
CA CYS A 14 -33.84 -2.17 -30.57
C CYS A 14 -34.13 -1.05 -31.57
N MET A 15 -34.31 0.19 -31.12
CA MET A 15 -33.96 1.44 -31.82
C MET A 15 -33.83 2.54 -30.74
N SER A 16 -32.64 3.00 -30.40
CA SER A 16 -31.80 3.98 -31.14
C SER A 16 -32.31 5.42 -31.03
N CYS A 17 -31.57 6.21 -30.23
CA CYS A 17 -31.32 7.67 -30.29
C CYS A 17 -30.57 8.00 -28.98
N GLY A 18 -29.27 8.32 -28.97
CA GLY A 18 -28.66 9.38 -29.75
C GLY A 18 -28.37 10.57 -28.83
N SER A 19 -27.38 10.43 -27.94
CA SER A 19 -26.60 11.55 -27.41
C SER A 19 -25.21 11.02 -27.04
N ASP A 20 -24.24 11.36 -27.88
CA ASP A 20 -22.81 11.17 -27.64
C ASP A 20 -22.44 11.81 -26.30
N LYS A 21 -22.24 10.96 -25.30
CA LYS A 21 -21.27 11.23 -24.25
C LYS A 21 -20.28 10.09 -24.33
N GLN A 22 -19.12 10.37 -24.93
CA GLN A 22 -17.91 9.61 -24.69
C GLN A 22 -17.78 9.47 -23.17
N LYS A 23 -18.11 8.29 -22.66
CA LYS A 23 -17.51 7.84 -21.41
C LYS A 23 -16.08 7.55 -21.80
N GLU A 24 -15.17 8.44 -21.43
CA GLU A 24 -13.77 8.08 -21.27
C GLU A 24 -13.79 6.79 -20.46
N LYS A 25 -13.42 5.68 -21.12
CA LYS A 25 -13.05 4.49 -20.38
C LYS A 25 -11.76 4.89 -19.68
N GLU A 26 -11.77 4.91 -18.35
CA GLU A 26 -10.53 4.87 -17.60
C GLU A 26 -9.68 3.77 -18.22
N PRO A 27 -8.46 4.08 -18.70
CA PRO A 27 -7.62 3.07 -19.31
C PRO A 27 -7.40 1.96 -18.29
N GLY A 28 -7.70 0.72 -18.66
CA GLY A 28 -7.40 -0.42 -17.79
C GLY A 28 -5.90 -0.49 -17.55
N LEU A 29 -5.48 -1.14 -16.46
CA LEU A 29 -4.06 -1.35 -16.12
C LEU A 29 -3.21 -1.91 -17.30
N PHE A 30 -3.85 -2.57 -18.26
CA PHE A 30 -3.24 -3.12 -19.47
C PHE A 30 -3.19 -2.14 -20.67
N ASP A 31 -4.04 -1.11 -20.72
CA ASP A 31 -4.09 -0.13 -21.81
C ASP A 31 -3.01 0.96 -21.71
N ILE A 32 -2.36 1.09 -20.53
CA ILE A 32 -1.27 2.03 -20.25
C ILE A 32 0.10 1.46 -20.68
N ILE A 33 0.17 0.19 -21.10
CA ILE A 33 1.45 -0.46 -21.43
C ILE A 33 1.84 -0.17 -22.90
N ASP A 34 2.49 0.96 -23.12
CA ASP A 34 3.14 1.29 -24.39
C ASP A 34 4.46 0.51 -24.53
N GLY A 35 4.40 -0.73 -25.04
CA GLY A 35 5.54 -1.39 -25.68
C GLY A 35 6.02 -2.73 -25.11
N VAL A 36 6.70 -3.49 -25.98
CA VAL A 36 7.25 -4.83 -25.70
C VAL A 36 8.31 -4.81 -24.59
N SER A 37 9.04 -3.70 -24.42
CA SER A 37 10.08 -3.56 -23.39
C SER A 37 9.53 -3.51 -21.97
N ASP A 38 8.38 -2.88 -21.77
CA ASP A 38 7.76 -2.78 -20.44
C ASP A 38 6.99 -4.07 -20.10
N LEU A 39 6.52 -4.80 -21.11
CA LEU A 39 6.05 -6.19 -20.94
C LEU A 39 7.18 -7.13 -20.50
N ASN A 40 8.38 -7.03 -21.10
CA ASN A 40 9.52 -7.86 -20.72
C ASN A 40 10.04 -7.55 -19.31
N LYS A 41 10.09 -6.27 -18.92
CA LYS A 41 10.43 -5.88 -17.54
C LYS A 41 9.41 -6.40 -16.54
N LEU A 42 8.12 -6.28 -16.86
CA LEU A 42 7.05 -6.80 -16.03
C LEU A 42 7.15 -8.33 -15.89
N ALA A 43 7.39 -9.05 -17.00
CA ALA A 43 7.57 -10.50 -16.96
C ALA A 43 8.76 -10.89 -16.07
N LYS A 44 9.90 -10.18 -16.17
CA LYS A 44 11.06 -10.41 -15.33
C LYS A 44 10.79 -10.13 -13.84
N GLU A 45 10.07 -9.04 -13.54
CA GLU A 45 9.70 -8.75 -12.14
C GLU A 45 8.72 -9.81 -11.61
N VAL A 46 7.77 -10.30 -12.42
CA VAL A 46 6.88 -11.41 -12.03
C VAL A 46 7.67 -12.67 -11.73
N GLU A 47 8.62 -13.05 -12.59
CA GLU A 47 9.54 -14.18 -12.34
C GLU A 47 10.33 -13.98 -11.04
N GLU A 48 10.87 -12.78 -10.80
CA GLU A 48 11.58 -12.46 -9.55
C GLU A 48 10.66 -12.50 -8.31
N ILE A 49 9.39 -12.08 -8.44
CA ILE A 49 8.38 -12.19 -7.39
C ILE A 49 8.04 -13.66 -7.09
N GLU A 50 7.90 -14.51 -8.11
CA GLU A 50 7.67 -15.94 -7.91
C GLU A 50 8.85 -16.61 -7.21
N GLU A 51 10.08 -16.37 -7.68
CA GLU A 51 11.29 -16.94 -7.09
C GLU A 51 11.53 -16.49 -5.64
N GLU A 52 11.35 -15.20 -5.36
CA GLU A 52 11.49 -14.67 -3.99
C GLU A 52 10.31 -15.07 -3.11
N GLY A 53 9.10 -15.14 -3.66
CA GLY A 53 7.90 -15.60 -2.95
C GLY A 53 8.08 -17.03 -2.42
N GLU A 54 8.67 -17.93 -3.20
CA GLU A 54 9.00 -19.28 -2.72
C GLU A 54 10.03 -19.31 -1.59
N LYS A 55 10.98 -18.37 -1.59
CA LYS A 55 11.98 -18.22 -0.50
C LYS A 55 11.29 -17.69 0.75
N LEU A 56 10.49 -16.64 0.62
CA LEU A 56 9.72 -16.02 1.70
C LEU A 56 8.73 -16.99 2.34
N LEU A 57 8.06 -17.82 1.54
CA LEU A 57 7.14 -18.85 2.02
C LEU A 57 7.82 -19.85 2.97
N LYS A 58 9.12 -20.09 2.79
CA LYS A 58 9.94 -20.97 3.65
C LYS A 58 10.72 -20.21 4.71
N ALA A 59 10.77 -18.88 4.64
CA ALA A 59 11.48 -18.04 5.57
C ALA A 59 10.80 -18.06 6.93
N THR A 60 11.60 -17.94 7.99
CA THR A 60 11.07 -17.80 9.34
C THR A 60 10.69 -16.34 9.58
N PRO A 61 9.44 -16.05 10.02
CA PRO A 61 9.05 -14.71 10.38
C PRO A 61 9.94 -14.10 11.48
N ILE A 62 10.18 -12.80 11.36
CA ILE A 62 10.84 -12.00 12.39
C ILE A 62 10.06 -12.10 13.71
N SER A 63 10.77 -12.11 14.84
CA SER A 63 10.12 -12.22 16.14
C SER A 63 9.42 -10.93 16.56
N ASN A 64 8.43 -11.03 17.45
CA ASN A 64 7.76 -9.88 18.05
C ASN A 64 8.74 -8.97 18.82
N GLU A 65 9.79 -9.53 19.40
CA GLU A 65 10.80 -8.78 20.16
C GLU A 65 11.67 -7.93 19.23
N GLU A 66 12.06 -8.48 18.08
CA GLU A 66 12.80 -7.77 17.04
C GLU A 66 11.94 -6.67 16.39
N LEU A 67 10.67 -6.96 16.08
CA LEU A 67 9.74 -5.94 15.59
C LEU A 67 9.55 -4.81 16.60
N LYS A 68 9.37 -5.14 17.88
CA LYS A 68 9.22 -4.14 18.95
C LYS A 68 10.44 -3.22 19.04
N ALA A 69 11.64 -3.76 18.84
CA ALA A 69 12.88 -2.99 18.90
C ALA A 69 12.97 -1.92 17.80
N ILE A 70 12.26 -2.08 16.69
CA ILE A 70 12.22 -1.13 15.56
C ILE A 70 11.23 0.01 15.83
N LEU A 71 10.31 -0.14 16.79
CA LEU A 71 9.35 0.89 17.16
C LEU A 71 10.01 1.88 18.17
N PRO A 72 10.39 3.10 17.77
CA PRO A 72 10.99 4.05 18.69
C PRO A 72 9.97 4.55 19.74
N GLU A 73 10.46 5.18 20.81
CA GLU A 73 9.58 5.86 21.79
C GLU A 73 9.00 7.17 21.26
N SER A 74 9.62 7.75 20.23
CA SER A 74 9.17 8.99 19.60
C SER A 74 9.57 9.04 18.12
N LEU A 75 8.78 9.75 17.33
CA LEU A 75 9.10 10.11 15.95
C LEU A 75 8.97 11.61 15.79
N VAL A 76 10.04 12.32 15.44
CA VAL A 76 10.01 13.74 15.05
C VAL A 76 9.22 14.68 16.00
N GLY A 77 9.28 14.40 17.31
CA GLY A 77 8.57 15.15 18.36
C GLY A 77 7.17 14.61 18.72
N PHE A 78 6.70 13.55 18.06
CA PHE A 78 5.49 12.81 18.42
C PHE A 78 5.88 11.70 19.40
N THR A 79 5.16 11.58 20.51
CA THR A 79 5.44 10.57 21.54
C THR A 79 4.59 9.33 21.27
N ARG A 80 5.19 8.14 21.33
CA ARG A 80 4.45 6.88 21.18
C ARG A 80 3.41 6.74 22.29
N LYS A 81 2.14 6.58 21.91
CA LYS A 81 1.00 6.41 22.84
C LYS A 81 0.64 4.96 23.02
N LYS A 82 0.71 4.17 21.95
CA LYS A 82 0.42 2.74 21.97
C LYS A 82 1.23 2.01 20.90
N PHE A 83 1.43 0.71 21.12
CA PHE A 83 1.95 -0.19 20.12
C PHE A 83 1.37 -1.59 20.28
N SER A 84 1.40 -2.35 19.21
CA SER A 84 1.07 -3.78 19.16
C SER A 84 2.19 -4.52 18.42
N VAL A 85 2.44 -5.76 18.83
CA VAL A 85 3.30 -6.71 18.10
C VAL A 85 2.59 -8.04 18.01
N GLY A 86 2.65 -8.66 16.84
CA GLY A 86 1.77 -9.74 16.43
C GLY A 86 0.38 -9.23 16.02
N ASN A 87 -0.38 -10.07 15.31
CA ASN A 87 -1.74 -9.74 14.87
C ASN A 87 -2.75 -10.76 15.43
N GLN A 88 -3.82 -10.28 16.07
CA GLN A 88 -4.83 -11.15 16.68
C GLN A 88 -5.73 -11.85 15.63
N PHE A 89 -5.87 -11.24 14.45
CA PHE A 89 -6.74 -11.72 13.37
C PHE A 89 -5.96 -12.52 12.33
N MET A 90 -4.67 -12.23 12.15
CA MET A 90 -3.74 -12.91 11.26
C MET A 90 -2.55 -13.42 12.07
N ALA A 91 -2.79 -14.44 12.90
CA ALA A 91 -1.80 -14.94 13.86
C ALA A 91 -0.51 -15.48 13.22
N ASP A 92 -0.54 -15.78 11.92
CA ASP A 92 0.58 -16.25 11.11
C ASP A 92 1.36 -15.13 10.39
N VAL A 93 0.94 -13.87 10.54
CA VAL A 93 1.64 -12.70 10.01
C VAL A 93 2.38 -12.00 11.14
N ALA A 94 3.71 -11.92 11.02
CA ALA A 94 4.52 -11.09 11.90
C ALA A 94 4.33 -9.62 11.52
N MET A 95 3.79 -8.84 12.45
CA MET A 95 3.38 -7.46 12.25
C MET A 95 3.61 -6.64 13.51
N ALA A 96 3.89 -5.36 13.34
CA ALA A 96 3.92 -4.40 14.43
C ALA A 96 3.26 -3.09 14.04
N GLU A 97 2.54 -2.49 14.98
CA GLU A 97 1.91 -1.19 14.80
C GLU A 97 2.27 -0.28 15.97
N ALA A 98 2.41 1.01 15.73
CA ALA A 98 2.56 2.02 16.76
C ALA A 98 1.88 3.32 16.36
N GLU A 99 1.25 3.99 17.34
CA GLU A 99 0.71 5.33 17.14
C GLU A 99 1.48 6.32 18.01
N TYR A 100 1.78 7.46 17.41
CA TYR A 100 2.52 8.57 18.00
C TYR A 100 1.66 9.83 17.89
N GLU A 101 1.67 10.65 18.93
CA GLU A 101 0.84 11.86 18.98
C GLU A 101 1.67 13.02 19.54
N ASN A 102 1.46 14.22 19.01
CA ASN A 102 2.07 15.46 19.50
C ASN A 102 1.13 16.18 20.51
N GLU A 103 1.48 17.40 20.92
CA GLU A 103 0.64 18.19 21.85
C GLU A 103 -0.62 18.78 21.19
N ASP A 104 -0.61 18.91 19.87
CA ASP A 104 -1.71 19.47 19.06
C ASP A 104 -2.78 18.41 18.72
N GLY A 105 -2.51 17.14 19.03
CA GLY A 105 -3.40 16.00 18.74
C GLY A 105 -3.19 15.38 17.36
N ASP A 106 -2.20 15.84 16.60
CA ASP A 106 -1.82 15.23 15.31
C ASP A 106 -1.22 13.85 15.56
N MET A 107 -1.43 12.93 14.62
CA MET A 107 -1.04 11.54 14.78
C MET A 107 -0.12 11.06 13.66
N ILE A 108 0.84 10.21 14.04
CA ILE A 108 1.61 9.38 13.11
C ILE A 108 1.35 7.92 13.47
N SER A 109 0.91 7.13 12.51
CA SER A 109 0.77 5.69 12.60
C SER A 109 1.92 5.03 11.86
N LEU A 110 2.62 4.11 12.51
CA LEU A 110 3.66 3.27 11.94
C LEU A 110 3.14 1.82 11.89
N SER A 111 3.26 1.17 10.74
CA SER A 111 3.01 -0.26 10.57
C SER A 111 4.19 -0.92 9.88
N ILE A 112 4.55 -2.13 10.34
CA ILE A 112 5.60 -2.97 9.76
C ILE A 112 5.01 -4.36 9.55
N ILE A 113 5.08 -4.87 8.32
CA ILE A 113 4.61 -6.22 7.95
C ILE A 113 5.81 -7.03 7.43
N ASP A 114 5.99 -8.25 7.94
CA ASP A 114 6.95 -9.22 7.41
C ASP A 114 6.30 -10.15 6.37
N GLY A 115 6.97 -10.29 5.23
CA GLY A 115 6.63 -11.18 4.14
C GLY A 115 7.02 -12.63 4.31
N ALA A 116 7.68 -13.02 5.39
CA ALA A 116 7.98 -14.43 5.63
C ALA A 116 6.73 -15.23 6.02
N GLY A 117 6.72 -16.52 5.66
CA GLY A 117 5.61 -17.44 5.91
C GLY A 117 4.52 -17.40 4.84
N GLU A 118 3.49 -18.23 5.01
CA GLU A 118 2.45 -18.45 3.99
C GLU A 118 1.67 -17.17 3.67
N THR A 119 1.01 -16.56 4.67
CA THR A 119 0.22 -15.35 4.44
C THR A 119 1.10 -14.13 4.15
N GLY A 120 2.21 -13.96 4.87
CA GLY A 120 3.15 -12.85 4.64
C GLY A 120 3.67 -12.83 3.20
N SER A 121 4.08 -13.98 2.67
CA SER A 121 4.69 -14.07 1.33
C SER A 121 3.68 -13.74 0.24
N ALA A 122 2.42 -14.16 0.40
CA ALA A 122 1.35 -13.79 -0.50
C ALA A 122 1.07 -12.28 -0.48
N MET A 123 1.03 -11.65 0.70
CA MET A 123 0.80 -10.22 0.86
C MET A 123 1.92 -9.38 0.23
N ILE A 124 3.18 -9.74 0.47
CA ILE A 124 4.32 -9.03 -0.10
C ILE A 124 4.41 -9.23 -1.60
N SER A 125 4.19 -10.44 -2.11
CA SER A 125 4.23 -10.73 -3.55
C SER A 125 3.22 -9.86 -4.32
N LEU A 126 1.99 -9.72 -3.79
CA LEU A 126 0.98 -8.83 -4.38
C LEU A 126 1.40 -7.36 -4.29
N SER A 127 1.95 -6.94 -3.15
CA SER A 127 2.36 -5.55 -2.94
C SER A 127 3.55 -5.16 -3.82
N ARG A 128 4.51 -6.06 -4.06
CA ARG A 128 5.69 -5.83 -4.91
C ARG A 128 5.30 -5.42 -6.34
N LEU A 129 4.21 -5.95 -6.88
CA LEU A 129 3.71 -5.51 -8.19
C LEU A 129 3.38 -4.01 -8.20
N GLY A 130 2.76 -3.50 -7.13
CA GLY A 130 2.47 -2.07 -6.96
C GLY A 130 3.73 -1.21 -6.87
N PHE A 131 4.76 -1.69 -6.16
CA PHE A 131 6.06 -0.99 -6.07
C PHE A 131 6.92 -1.12 -7.33
N SER A 132 6.70 -2.13 -8.17
CA SER A 132 7.55 -2.41 -9.33
C SER A 132 7.38 -1.40 -10.48
N ARG A 133 6.28 -0.65 -10.48
CA ARG A 133 5.91 0.25 -11.56
C ARG A 133 6.09 1.69 -11.12
N ASP A 134 6.69 2.48 -12.00
CA ASP A 134 6.66 3.93 -11.83
C ASP A 134 5.28 4.48 -12.18
N PHE A 135 4.73 5.32 -11.30
CA PHE A 135 3.44 5.96 -11.51
C PHE A 135 3.36 7.30 -10.79
N GLU A 136 2.49 8.17 -11.30
CA GLU A 136 2.08 9.41 -10.66
C GLU A 136 0.60 9.64 -10.96
N GLU A 137 -0.18 9.85 -9.91
CA GLU A 137 -1.60 10.16 -9.94
C GLU A 137 -1.82 11.49 -9.23
N GLN A 138 -2.62 12.37 -9.82
CA GLN A 138 -2.89 13.70 -9.30
C GLN A 138 -4.40 13.92 -9.21
N THR A 139 -4.84 14.47 -8.07
CA THR A 139 -6.23 14.88 -7.84
C THR A 139 -6.28 16.40 -7.64
N ASP A 140 -7.48 16.96 -7.45
CA ASP A 140 -7.66 18.38 -7.13
C ASP A 140 -7.06 18.75 -5.76
N THR A 141 -6.93 17.78 -4.87
CA THR A 141 -6.59 17.95 -3.44
C THR A 141 -5.25 17.32 -3.05
N GLY A 142 -4.67 16.49 -3.90
CA GLY A 142 -3.54 15.65 -3.52
C GLY A 142 -2.82 15.00 -4.69
N TYR A 143 -1.94 14.06 -4.34
CA TYR A 143 -1.28 13.18 -5.30
C TYR A 143 -0.81 11.90 -4.63
N LYS A 144 -0.55 10.89 -5.47
CA LYS A 144 0.12 9.65 -5.11
C LYS A 144 1.15 9.30 -6.17
N LYS A 145 2.38 8.94 -5.78
CA LYS A 145 3.40 8.55 -6.75
C LYS A 145 4.46 7.62 -6.22
N SER A 146 5.08 6.87 -7.13
CA SER A 146 6.31 6.13 -6.85
C SER A 146 7.50 7.07 -6.70
N ILE A 147 8.36 6.76 -5.75
CA ILE A 147 9.63 7.45 -5.52
C ILE A 147 10.71 6.44 -5.10
N THR A 148 11.96 6.88 -5.08
CA THR A 148 13.01 6.23 -4.29
C THR A 148 13.27 7.07 -3.05
N LEU A 149 13.12 6.48 -1.86
CA LEU A 149 13.40 7.12 -0.58
C LEU A 149 14.45 6.30 0.17
N ASN A 150 15.57 6.95 0.51
CA ASN A 150 16.71 6.31 1.19
C ASN A 150 17.25 5.05 0.48
N GLY A 151 17.11 4.97 -0.84
CA GLY A 151 17.53 3.82 -1.65
C GLY A 151 16.47 2.71 -1.77
N TYR A 152 15.34 2.83 -1.09
CA TYR A 152 14.24 1.88 -1.14
C TYR A 152 13.15 2.35 -2.11
N LYS A 153 12.48 1.40 -2.78
CA LYS A 153 11.25 1.69 -3.54
C LYS A 153 10.17 2.12 -2.53
N ALA A 154 9.54 3.26 -2.79
CA ALA A 154 8.52 3.81 -1.92
C ALA A 154 7.38 4.43 -2.72
N VAL A 155 6.23 4.56 -2.09
CA VAL A 155 5.10 5.32 -2.59
C VAL A 155 4.82 6.43 -1.59
N GLU A 156 4.80 7.67 -2.06
CA GLU A 156 4.34 8.80 -1.26
C GLU A 156 2.96 9.25 -1.71
N GLU A 157 2.15 9.64 -0.73
CA GLU A 157 0.81 10.16 -0.92
C GLU A 157 0.65 11.38 -0.02
N LYS A 158 -0.05 12.40 -0.52
CA LYS A 158 -0.52 13.50 0.30
C LYS A 158 -1.89 13.92 -0.16
N GLU A 159 -2.72 14.29 0.80
CA GLU A 159 -4.08 14.76 0.60
C GLU A 159 -4.31 16.01 1.45
N LYS A 160 -4.83 17.07 0.85
CA LYS A 160 -5.17 18.29 1.56
C LYS A 160 -6.66 18.34 1.87
N ASP A 161 -6.99 18.68 3.11
CA ASP A 161 -8.35 18.98 3.50
C ASP A 161 -8.75 20.36 2.95
N THR A 162 -9.87 20.40 2.23
CA THR A 162 -10.37 21.61 1.56
C THR A 162 -10.98 22.66 2.49
N TYR A 163 -11.23 22.32 3.75
CA TYR A 163 -11.93 23.15 4.73
C TYR A 163 -10.99 23.82 5.74
N ASN A 164 -9.90 23.17 6.12
CA ASN A 164 -9.02 23.65 7.19
C ASN A 164 -7.52 23.69 6.81
N ASP A 165 -7.17 23.46 5.54
CA ASP A 165 -5.80 23.40 5.01
C ASP A 165 -4.91 22.32 5.67
N SER A 166 -5.48 21.36 6.43
CA SER A 166 -4.72 20.23 6.97
C SER A 166 -4.17 19.35 5.84
N GLU A 167 -3.06 18.67 6.11
CA GLU A 167 -2.45 17.74 5.17
C GLU A 167 -2.37 16.37 5.84
N ASP A 168 -3.04 15.38 5.25
CA ASP A 168 -2.80 13.98 5.53
C ASP A 168 -1.73 13.46 4.58
N SER A 169 -0.87 12.57 5.05
CA SER A 169 0.26 12.11 4.25
C SER A 169 0.61 10.67 4.55
N LYS A 170 1.06 9.94 3.54
CA LYS A 170 1.46 8.54 3.68
C LYS A 170 2.76 8.27 2.96
N ILE A 171 3.60 7.42 3.54
CA ILE A 171 4.72 6.78 2.87
C ILE A 171 4.69 5.28 3.14
N ASP A 172 4.59 4.49 2.09
CA ASP A 172 4.83 3.05 2.12
C ASP A 172 6.21 2.77 1.53
N LEU A 173 7.04 1.96 2.20
CA LEU A 173 8.38 1.54 1.75
C LEU A 173 8.48 0.02 1.65
N MET A 174 9.12 -0.46 0.59
CA MET A 174 9.51 -1.86 0.44
C MET A 174 10.98 -2.03 0.85
N ILE A 175 11.24 -2.77 1.92
CA ILE A 175 12.58 -3.04 2.45
C ILE A 175 12.97 -4.48 2.12
N ALA A 176 14.07 -4.63 1.37
CA ALA A 176 14.66 -5.92 1.00
C ALA A 176 13.66 -6.94 0.40
N ASN A 177 12.66 -6.45 -0.36
CA ASN A 177 11.58 -7.26 -0.95
C ASN A 177 10.82 -8.16 0.04
N ARG A 178 10.92 -7.88 1.35
CA ARG A 178 10.37 -8.70 2.43
C ARG A 178 9.50 -7.91 3.39
N PHE A 179 9.87 -6.68 3.71
CA PHE A 179 9.13 -5.88 4.68
C PHE A 179 8.42 -4.71 4.01
N ILE A 180 7.18 -4.46 4.42
CA ILE A 180 6.51 -3.19 4.14
C ILE A 180 6.54 -2.35 5.41
N VAL A 181 7.05 -1.14 5.29
CA VAL A 181 7.01 -0.12 6.35
C VAL A 181 6.07 0.99 5.89
N SER A 182 5.00 1.21 6.63
CA SER A 182 3.99 2.23 6.33
C SER A 182 3.98 3.27 7.43
N LEU A 183 4.13 4.54 7.05
CA LEU A 183 3.93 5.69 7.92
C LEU A 183 2.77 6.52 7.38
N GLU A 184 1.75 6.72 8.20
CA GLU A 184 0.58 7.54 7.88
C GLU A 184 0.47 8.68 8.89
N GLY A 185 0.27 9.89 8.39
CA GLY A 185 0.14 11.12 9.14
C GLY A 185 -1.28 11.63 9.02
N ASN A 186 -1.96 11.80 10.16
CA ASN A 186 -3.24 12.49 10.25
C ASN A 186 -3.00 13.92 10.74
N ASN A 187 -3.31 14.91 9.90
CA ASN A 187 -2.91 16.30 10.06
C ASN A 187 -1.38 16.48 10.19
N VAL A 188 -0.61 15.67 9.46
CA VAL A 188 0.85 15.72 9.47
C VAL A 188 1.39 15.85 8.04
N PRO A 189 2.14 16.92 7.72
CA PRO A 189 2.60 17.14 6.35
C PRO A 189 3.66 16.12 5.93
N LEU A 190 3.72 15.83 4.63
CA LEU A 190 4.56 14.79 4.03
C LEU A 190 6.04 14.95 4.38
N GLN A 191 6.52 16.19 4.45
CA GLN A 191 7.90 16.51 4.86
C GLN A 191 8.23 15.99 6.26
N LYS A 192 7.26 16.00 7.18
CA LYS A 192 7.42 15.48 8.53
C LYS A 192 7.44 13.94 8.51
N ILE A 193 6.56 13.31 7.72
CA ILE A 193 6.56 11.85 7.52
C ILE A 193 7.88 11.36 6.93
N LYS A 194 8.45 12.05 5.93
CA LYS A 194 9.79 11.76 5.40
C LYS A 194 10.90 11.84 6.46
N LYS A 195 10.79 12.78 7.40
CA LYS A 195 11.74 12.87 8.51
C LYS A 195 11.56 11.70 9.49
N SER A 196 10.33 11.27 9.76
CA SER A 196 10.06 10.07 10.56
C SER A 196 10.72 8.82 9.96
N VAL A 197 10.64 8.65 8.63
CA VAL A 197 11.34 7.55 7.92
C VAL A 197 12.84 7.56 8.23
N ASN A 198 13.47 8.73 8.30
CA ASN A 198 14.90 8.86 8.56
C ASN A 198 15.30 8.54 10.02
N GLU A 199 14.35 8.54 10.95
CA GLU A 199 14.59 8.17 12.35
C GLU A 199 14.42 6.66 12.61
N LEU A 200 13.85 5.91 11.66
CA LEU A 200 13.70 4.46 11.75
C LEU A 200 14.99 3.72 11.39
N ASP A 201 15.29 2.66 12.11
CA ASP A 201 16.40 1.75 11.79
C ASP A 201 16.00 0.75 10.69
N LEU A 202 15.84 1.26 9.46
CA LEU A 202 15.48 0.44 8.30
C LEU A 202 16.55 -0.60 7.95
N LYS A 203 17.81 -0.36 8.35
CA LYS A 203 18.91 -1.31 8.14
C LYS A 203 18.79 -2.53 9.04
N ALA A 204 18.24 -2.38 10.24
CA ALA A 204 17.94 -3.53 11.09
C ALA A 204 16.93 -4.47 10.41
N LEU A 205 15.94 -3.94 9.69
CA LEU A 205 15.02 -4.75 8.87
C LEU A 205 15.73 -5.43 7.70
N GLU A 206 16.54 -4.70 6.96
CA GLU A 206 17.32 -5.24 5.83
C GLU A 206 18.19 -6.43 6.25
N GLN A 207 18.87 -6.35 7.41
CA GLN A 207 19.68 -7.44 7.97
C GLN A 207 18.87 -8.67 8.40
N LYS A 208 17.55 -8.54 8.55
CA LYS A 208 16.65 -9.64 8.91
C LYS A 208 16.05 -10.31 7.68
N ALA A 209 16.30 -9.79 6.48
CA ALA A 209 15.76 -10.35 5.25
C ALA A 209 16.53 -11.58 4.73
N ASP A 210 17.79 -11.74 5.15
CA ASP A 210 18.66 -12.90 4.85
C ASP A 210 18.21 -14.20 5.56
#